data_AF-A0A9W8BKL5-F1
#
_entry.id   AF-A0A9W8BKL5-F1
#
_cell.length_a   1.000
_cell.length_b   1.000
_cell.length_c   1.000
_cell.angle_alpha   90.00
_cell.angle_beta   90.00
_cell.angle_gamma   90.00
#
_symmetry.space_group_name_H-M   'P 1'
#
loop_
_entity.id
_entity.type
_entity.pdbx_description
1 polymer ?
#
loop_
_entity_poly.entity_id
_entity_poly.type
_entity_poly.pdbx_seq_one_letter_code
_entity_poly.pdbx_strand_id
1 'polypeptide(L)'
;MSYLSFAYPKVTTGSRLTDAFVNVINSAFNKLSQVLSTSRSFLIPAIKRQISLALSNATVGSLTLEEGDDLAVFGCPDDDGPHVRLTVLNDQFWIRLMLVQDLGFAEAYMAGEIAVSNLVDFVRFYIYNRATLETKASSSVVNALMCLANTRFGNSVLNTASNISAHYDLGNEVFETYLDATMSYSCAFWNGPNDTLEAAQMRKIDTLIDRAQLKPTDYLLDIGCGWGSLAMRAVERTGCRVLGITLSTEQKEAAERRISQAGMSSRITIMLIDYRKLDPVEYCFDKIISVEMVEHVGYEYLPVFFEQCHQLLHPQHGILVLQSITRNEEIYAKHRDSVDFIIKHVFPGGHVPSVSALIAAATKGSGGKLMLESAANYPEHYARTLRAWHDRFLAGYDKILATAAPKNPQLILQESELVSDSLSAHAPAPENASANGNSPGYNEVFRRKWEYYFAYCEGAYATRTVGCISMVFTRAYNEDFVAQVLPA
;
A
#
# COMPACT_ATOMS: atom_id res chain seq x y z
N MET A 1 8.96 25.99 8.13
CA MET A 1 8.48 24.65 8.47
C MET A 1 8.06 23.99 7.17
N SER A 2 8.99 23.28 6.55
CA SER A 2 8.78 21.94 6.02
C SER A 2 7.41 21.65 5.36
N TYR A 3 7.33 21.92 4.06
CA TYR A 3 6.19 21.60 3.21
C TYR A 3 6.57 20.42 2.32
N LEU A 4 5.69 19.43 2.19
CA LEU A 4 5.76 18.30 1.24
C LEU A 4 6.53 17.05 1.69
N SER A 5 6.85 16.93 2.98
CA SER A 5 7.12 15.61 3.59
C SER A 5 6.66 15.56 5.05
N PHE A 6 5.36 15.74 5.25
CA PHE A 6 4.72 15.38 6.51
C PHE A 6 3.46 14.60 6.18
N ALA A 7 3.64 13.33 5.87
CA ALA A 7 3.42 12.38 6.93
C ALA A 7 2.55 12.93 8.11
N TYR A 8 1.21 12.80 8.04
CA TYR A 8 0.33 13.34 9.08
C TYR A 8 0.52 12.56 10.39
N PRO A 9 0.83 13.21 11.53
CA PRO A 9 1.07 12.49 12.78
C PRO A 9 -0.09 11.54 13.09
N LYS A 10 0.20 10.24 13.19
CA LYS A 10 -0.71 9.26 13.78
C LYS A 10 -1.02 9.74 15.19
N VAL A 11 -2.26 10.14 15.44
CA VAL A 11 -2.70 10.43 16.81
C VAL A 11 -2.71 9.08 17.54
N THR A 12 -1.76 8.89 18.44
CA THR A 12 -1.68 7.70 19.29
C THR A 12 -2.98 7.52 20.06
N THR A 13 -3.51 6.30 20.08
CA THR A 13 -4.77 5.83 20.69
C THR A 13 -4.90 6.01 22.21
N GLY A 14 -4.07 6.86 22.83
CA GLY A 14 -4.01 7.08 24.28
C GLY A 14 -4.94 8.17 24.82
N SER A 15 -5.58 8.99 24.00
CA SER A 15 -6.57 9.98 24.46
C SER A 15 -7.85 9.90 23.63
N ARG A 16 -8.95 9.49 24.28
CA ARG A 16 -10.29 9.76 23.73
C ARG A 16 -10.42 11.28 23.64
N LEU A 17 -10.28 11.84 22.44
CA LEU A 17 -10.71 13.20 22.17
C LEU A 17 -12.20 13.26 22.47
N THR A 18 -12.61 14.17 23.34
CA THR A 18 -14.03 14.33 23.68
C THR A 18 -14.78 14.86 22.45
N ASP A 19 -16.04 14.47 22.28
CA ASP A 19 -16.90 14.97 21.19
C ASP A 19 -16.93 16.51 21.14
N ALA A 20 -16.77 17.16 22.29
CA ALA A 20 -16.63 18.61 22.41
C ALA A 20 -15.40 19.17 21.66
N PHE A 21 -14.26 18.48 21.72
CA PHE A 21 -13.03 18.89 21.03
C PHE A 21 -13.15 18.68 19.51
N VAL A 22 -13.76 17.57 19.09
CA VAL A 22 -14.08 17.30 17.67
C VAL A 22 -15.02 18.37 17.12
N ASN A 23 -16.04 18.76 17.87
CA ASN A 23 -16.98 19.81 17.48
C ASN A 23 -16.33 21.20 17.38
N VAL A 24 -15.37 21.53 18.26
CA VAL A 24 -14.59 22.77 18.16
C VAL A 24 -13.73 22.80 16.89
N ILE A 25 -13.07 21.69 16.56
CA ILE A 25 -12.29 21.56 15.31
C ILE A 25 -13.21 21.66 14.08
N ASN A 26 -14.37 20.98 14.10
CA ASN A 26 -15.36 21.06 13.02
C ASN A 26 -15.88 22.48 12.82
N SER A 27 -16.16 23.21 13.89
CA SER A 27 -16.59 24.61 13.84
C SER A 27 -15.51 25.53 13.29
N ALA A 28 -14.25 25.34 13.71
CA ALA A 28 -13.10 26.08 13.20
C ALA A 28 -12.87 25.81 11.70
N PHE A 29 -12.96 24.54 11.27
CA PHE A 29 -12.83 24.13 9.88
C PHE A 29 -13.98 24.65 9.01
N ASN A 30 -15.23 24.61 9.49
CA ASN A 30 -16.37 25.15 8.73
C ASN A 30 -16.23 26.66 8.52
N LYS A 31 -15.84 27.41 9.57
CA LYS A 31 -15.50 28.84 9.44
C LYS A 31 -14.36 29.07 8.46
N LEU A 32 -13.34 28.22 8.51
CA LEU A 32 -12.22 28.27 7.59
C LEU A 32 -12.65 28.00 6.14
N SER A 33 -13.46 26.98 5.90
CA SER A 33 -14.00 26.65 4.57
C SER A 33 -14.83 27.80 3.99
N GLN A 34 -15.61 28.49 4.85
CA GLN A 34 -16.44 29.63 4.48
C GLN A 34 -15.59 30.88 4.19
N VAL A 35 -14.49 31.08 4.91
CA VAL A 35 -13.51 32.13 4.63
C VAL A 35 -12.73 31.82 3.35
N LEU A 36 -12.32 30.56 3.14
CA LEU A 36 -11.65 30.08 1.93
C LEU A 36 -12.55 30.20 0.70
N SER A 37 -13.85 29.89 0.80
CA SER A 37 -14.81 30.03 -0.29
C SER A 37 -15.03 31.50 -0.69
N THR A 38 -15.02 32.42 0.27
CA THR A 38 -15.19 33.85 0.04
C THR A 38 -13.90 34.53 -0.44
N SER A 39 -12.75 33.89 -0.23
CA SER A 39 -11.41 34.43 -0.53
C SER A 39 -10.68 33.69 -1.67
N ARG A 40 -11.35 32.79 -2.39
CA ARG A 40 -10.76 31.97 -3.47
C ARG A 40 -10.01 32.81 -4.51
N SER A 41 -10.61 33.93 -4.91
CA SER A 41 -10.05 34.87 -5.90
C SER A 41 -8.70 35.48 -5.50
N PHE A 42 -8.40 35.58 -4.20
CA PHE A 42 -7.12 36.08 -3.69
C PHE A 42 -6.16 34.96 -3.28
N LEU A 43 -6.69 33.83 -2.84
CA LEU A 43 -5.89 32.73 -2.31
C LEU A 43 -5.27 31.87 -3.42
N ILE A 44 -6.04 31.53 -4.46
CA ILE A 44 -5.57 30.67 -5.55
C ILE A 44 -4.35 31.29 -6.26
N PRO A 45 -4.34 32.58 -6.65
CA PRO A 45 -3.15 33.19 -7.25
C PRO A 45 -1.91 33.12 -6.36
N ALA A 46 -2.06 33.29 -5.04
CA ALA A 46 -0.95 33.18 -4.10
C ALA A 46 -0.43 31.74 -3.99
N ILE A 47 -1.33 30.75 -3.96
CA ILE A 47 -0.98 29.32 -3.98
C ILE A 47 -0.23 28.97 -5.27
N LYS A 48 -0.79 29.35 -6.44
CA LYS A 48 -0.18 29.15 -7.75
C LYS A 48 1.24 29.71 -7.80
N ARG A 49 1.43 30.95 -7.33
CA ARG A 49 2.76 31.58 -7.25
C ARG A 49 3.73 30.79 -6.38
N GLN A 50 3.29 30.35 -5.21
CA GLN A 50 4.13 29.57 -4.29
C GLN A 50 4.54 28.22 -4.90
N ILE A 51 3.59 27.50 -5.52
CA ILE A 51 3.86 26.21 -6.16
C ILE A 51 4.76 26.39 -7.38
N SER A 52 4.53 27.42 -8.20
CA SER A 52 5.39 27.73 -9.35
C SER A 52 6.83 28.01 -8.92
N LEU A 53 7.03 28.73 -7.81
CA LEU A 53 8.36 29.00 -7.23
C LEU A 53 9.03 27.73 -6.70
N ALA A 54 8.26 26.79 -6.14
CA ALA A 54 8.81 25.49 -5.73
C ALA A 54 9.22 24.67 -6.96
N LEU A 55 8.35 24.59 -7.97
CA LEU A 55 8.59 23.85 -9.20
C LEU A 55 9.73 24.42 -10.03
N SER A 56 9.99 25.74 -9.98
CA SER A 56 11.15 26.34 -10.65
C SER A 56 12.49 25.87 -10.10
N ASN A 57 12.51 25.26 -8.91
CA ASN A 57 13.71 24.64 -8.33
C ASN A 57 13.85 23.15 -8.69
N ALA A 58 12.97 22.60 -9.53
CA ALA A 58 13.14 21.24 -10.03
C ALA A 58 14.42 21.14 -10.89
N THR A 59 15.16 20.07 -10.71
CA THR A 59 16.48 19.81 -11.31
C THR A 59 16.53 18.52 -12.13
N VAL A 60 15.48 17.69 -12.07
CA VAL A 60 15.39 16.41 -12.79
C VAL A 60 14.03 16.29 -13.46
N GLY A 61 13.98 16.06 -14.76
CA GLY A 61 12.75 15.99 -15.54
C GLY A 61 12.04 17.35 -15.66
N SER A 62 10.85 17.34 -16.25
CA SER A 62 10.05 18.55 -16.41
C SER A 62 8.57 18.33 -16.11
N LEU A 63 7.92 19.38 -15.62
CA LEU A 63 6.47 19.44 -15.45
C LEU A 63 5.91 20.58 -16.30
N THR A 64 5.07 20.22 -17.26
CA THR A 64 4.25 21.15 -18.03
C THR A 64 2.89 21.28 -17.34
N LEU A 65 2.63 22.43 -16.74
CA LEU A 65 1.35 22.79 -16.15
C LEU A 65 0.47 23.49 -17.20
N GLU A 66 -0.72 22.95 -17.44
CA GLU A 66 -1.71 23.46 -18.38
C GLU A 66 -3.00 23.85 -17.64
N GLU A 67 -3.47 25.08 -17.84
CA GLU A 67 -4.69 25.59 -17.22
C GLU A 67 -5.42 26.52 -18.21
N GLY A 68 -6.48 26.02 -18.84
CA GLY A 68 -7.10 26.74 -19.96
C GLY A 68 -6.11 26.89 -21.12
N ASP A 69 -5.88 28.13 -21.56
CA ASP A 69 -4.90 28.45 -22.61
C ASP A 69 -3.49 28.71 -22.06
N ASP A 70 -3.32 28.75 -20.73
CA ASP A 70 -2.03 29.03 -20.09
C ASP A 70 -1.18 27.76 -19.99
N LEU A 71 0.08 27.88 -20.40
CA LEU A 71 1.08 26.82 -20.36
C LEU A 71 2.33 27.30 -19.63
N ALA A 72 2.74 26.59 -18.58
CA ALA A 72 3.98 26.84 -17.86
C ALA A 72 4.83 25.57 -17.81
N VAL A 73 6.12 25.68 -18.11
CA VAL A 73 7.07 24.56 -18.05
C VAL A 73 8.06 24.80 -16.91
N PHE A 74 8.24 23.80 -16.07
CA PHE A 74 9.16 23.82 -14.93
C PHE A 74 10.16 22.66 -15.03
N GLY A 75 11.35 22.83 -14.44
CA GLY A 75 12.41 21.83 -14.44
C GLY A 75 13.29 21.86 -15.69
N CYS A 76 13.82 20.71 -16.07
CA CYS A 76 14.78 20.51 -17.15
C CYS A 76 14.11 19.72 -18.29
N PRO A 77 13.56 20.36 -19.33
CA PRO A 77 12.83 19.67 -20.41
C PRO A 77 13.72 18.86 -21.36
N ASP A 78 15.04 19.06 -21.29
CA ASP A 78 16.02 18.46 -22.20
C ASP A 78 16.84 17.31 -21.56
N ASP A 79 16.53 16.91 -20.32
CA ASP A 79 17.21 15.79 -19.66
C ASP A 79 16.52 14.44 -19.93
N ASP A 80 17.09 13.33 -19.44
CA ASP A 80 16.47 11.99 -19.55
C ASP A 80 15.50 11.68 -18.39
N GLY A 81 15.05 12.72 -17.69
CA GLY A 81 14.15 12.62 -16.55
C GLY A 81 12.70 12.36 -16.95
N PRO A 82 11.79 12.25 -15.98
CA PRO A 82 10.37 12.17 -16.24
C PRO A 82 9.83 13.51 -16.76
N HIS A 83 9.19 13.51 -17.92
CA HIS A 83 8.53 14.68 -18.50
C HIS A 83 7.02 14.50 -18.47
N VAL A 84 6.33 15.36 -17.71
CA VAL A 84 4.93 15.16 -17.36
C VAL A 84 4.14 16.40 -17.72
N ARG A 85 2.99 16.21 -18.35
CA ARG A 85 1.93 17.20 -18.47
C ARG A 85 0.87 16.99 -17.38
N LEU A 86 0.60 18.05 -16.61
CA LEU A 86 -0.47 18.15 -15.62
C LEU A 86 -1.46 19.22 -16.08
N THR A 87 -2.70 18.83 -16.36
CA THR A 87 -3.79 19.72 -16.76
C THR A 87 -4.70 19.96 -15.58
N VAL A 88 -4.91 21.22 -15.20
CA VAL A 88 -5.86 21.62 -14.16
C VAL A 88 -7.23 21.83 -14.79
N LEU A 89 -8.19 21.00 -14.38
CA LEU A 89 -9.58 21.03 -14.87
C LEU A 89 -10.49 21.80 -13.91
N ASN A 90 -10.13 21.86 -12.63
CA ASN A 90 -10.89 22.56 -11.60
C ASN A 90 -9.96 23.23 -10.57
N ASP A 91 -10.20 24.52 -10.31
CA ASP A 91 -9.44 25.34 -9.36
C ASP A 91 -9.44 24.81 -7.91
N GLN A 92 -10.39 23.93 -7.56
CA GLN A 92 -10.43 23.21 -6.27
C GLN A 92 -9.13 22.42 -6.00
N PHE A 93 -8.46 21.97 -7.07
CA PHE A 93 -7.16 21.33 -7.00
C PHE A 93 -6.15 22.14 -6.17
N TRP A 94 -6.07 23.45 -6.39
CA TRP A 94 -5.12 24.31 -5.71
C TRP A 94 -5.37 24.38 -4.20
N ILE A 95 -6.64 24.35 -3.80
CA ILE A 95 -7.03 24.34 -2.40
C ILE A 95 -6.66 22.99 -1.77
N ARG A 96 -6.98 21.87 -2.41
CA ARG A 96 -6.61 20.53 -1.92
C ARG A 96 -5.09 20.38 -1.79
N LEU A 97 -4.35 20.74 -2.84
CA LEU A 97 -2.89 20.64 -2.87
C LEU A 97 -2.25 21.49 -1.77
N MET A 98 -2.78 22.68 -1.49
CA MET A 98 -2.25 23.51 -0.40
C MET A 98 -2.61 22.96 0.98
N LEU A 99 -3.84 22.50 1.21
CA LEU A 99 -4.28 22.06 2.54
C LEU A 99 -3.72 20.70 2.94
N VAL A 100 -3.66 19.75 2.00
CA VAL A 100 -3.34 18.35 2.23
C VAL A 100 -2.32 17.78 1.24
N GLN A 101 -1.61 18.63 0.50
CA GLN A 101 -0.35 18.26 -0.17
C GLN A 101 -0.48 17.02 -1.08
N ASP A 102 0.34 15.99 -0.88
CA ASP A 102 0.37 14.76 -1.68
C ASP A 102 -0.96 14.01 -1.63
N LEU A 103 -1.61 13.96 -0.47
CA LEU A 103 -2.95 13.43 -0.33
C LEU A 103 -3.98 14.30 -1.09
N GLY A 104 -3.81 15.62 -1.07
CA GLY A 104 -4.64 16.56 -1.83
C GLY A 104 -4.52 16.39 -3.34
N PHE A 105 -3.30 16.13 -3.82
CA PHE A 105 -3.07 15.77 -5.22
C PHE A 105 -3.79 14.47 -5.59
N ALA A 106 -3.66 13.44 -4.76
CA ALA A 106 -4.33 12.16 -4.99
C ALA A 106 -5.85 12.30 -5.01
N GLU A 107 -6.44 13.06 -4.09
CA GLU A 107 -7.88 13.31 -4.04
C GLU A 107 -8.37 14.18 -5.19
N ALA A 108 -7.60 15.18 -5.62
CA ALA A 108 -7.89 15.95 -6.81
C ALA A 108 -7.87 15.06 -8.07
N TYR A 109 -6.91 14.13 -8.14
CA TYR A 109 -6.89 13.13 -9.19
C TYR A 109 -8.14 12.26 -9.12
N MET A 110 -8.47 11.67 -7.97
CA MET A 110 -9.66 10.83 -7.78
C MET A 110 -10.96 11.55 -8.17
N ALA A 111 -11.10 12.83 -7.80
CA ALA A 111 -12.28 13.64 -8.07
C ALA A 111 -12.38 14.16 -9.52
N GLY A 112 -11.36 13.92 -10.36
CA GLY A 112 -11.35 14.41 -11.75
C GLY A 112 -11.05 15.91 -11.87
N GLU A 113 -10.46 16.52 -10.85
CA GLU A 113 -10.09 17.95 -10.83
C GLU A 113 -8.81 18.23 -11.63
N ILE A 114 -8.01 17.19 -11.88
CA ILE A 114 -6.78 17.23 -12.67
C ILE A 114 -6.70 16.04 -13.63
N ALA A 115 -5.94 16.21 -14.71
CA ALA A 115 -5.50 15.14 -15.58
C ALA A 115 -3.97 15.11 -15.65
N VAL A 116 -3.38 13.91 -15.69
CA VAL A 116 -1.93 13.71 -15.73
C VAL A 116 -1.61 12.79 -16.89
N SER A 117 -0.70 13.22 -17.76
CA SER A 117 -0.27 12.44 -18.94
C SER A 117 0.30 11.06 -18.59
N ASN A 118 1.06 10.97 -17.49
CA ASN A 118 1.57 9.72 -16.94
C ASN A 118 1.77 9.85 -15.42
N LEU A 119 0.99 9.12 -14.64
CA LEU A 119 1.05 9.16 -13.17
C LEU A 119 2.35 8.58 -12.60
N VAL A 120 2.91 7.55 -13.23
CA VAL A 120 4.18 6.94 -12.80
C VAL A 120 5.30 7.96 -12.94
N ASP A 121 5.37 8.65 -14.07
CA ASP A 121 6.36 9.69 -14.31
C ASP A 121 6.12 10.92 -13.42
N PHE A 122 4.87 11.27 -13.11
CA PHE A 122 4.58 12.31 -12.12
C PHE A 122 5.16 11.98 -10.75
N VAL A 123 4.95 10.75 -10.28
CA VAL A 123 5.47 10.29 -8.99
C VAL A 123 7.00 10.26 -9.03
N ARG A 124 7.62 9.80 -10.13
CA ARG A 124 9.08 9.84 -10.32
C ARG A 124 9.61 11.28 -10.29
N PHE A 125 8.99 12.20 -11.00
CA PHE A 125 9.35 13.62 -11.03
C PHE A 125 9.30 14.21 -9.62
N TYR A 126 8.23 13.94 -8.89
CA TYR A 126 8.07 14.38 -7.51
C TYR A 126 9.18 13.83 -6.60
N ILE A 127 9.45 12.52 -6.67
CA ILE A 127 10.46 11.87 -5.82
C ILE A 127 11.86 12.43 -6.10
N TYR A 128 12.26 12.60 -7.38
CA TYR A 128 13.58 13.13 -7.72
C TYR A 128 13.76 14.58 -7.27
N ASN A 129 12.69 15.39 -7.30
CA ASN A 129 12.75 16.79 -6.93
C ASN A 129 12.30 17.05 -5.49
N ARG A 130 12.02 16.01 -4.69
CA ARG A 130 11.44 16.15 -3.35
C ARG A 130 12.19 17.17 -2.49
N ALA A 131 13.52 17.05 -2.41
CA ALA A 131 14.35 17.93 -1.60
C ALA A 131 14.29 19.41 -2.04
N THR A 132 14.12 19.68 -3.33
CA THR A 132 14.04 21.05 -3.87
C THR A 132 12.62 21.60 -3.78
N LEU A 133 11.60 20.76 -3.96
CA LEU A 133 10.20 21.08 -3.74
C LEU A 133 9.88 21.35 -2.26
N GLU A 134 10.67 20.80 -1.32
CA GLU A 134 10.54 20.99 0.13
C GLU A 134 11.04 22.38 0.65
N THR A 135 11.39 23.33 -0.23
CA THR A 135 12.02 24.60 0.17
C THR A 135 11.09 25.64 0.85
N LYS A 136 11.70 26.45 1.73
CA LYS A 136 11.16 27.14 2.93
C LYS A 136 10.28 28.40 2.69
N ALA A 137 9.48 28.48 1.63
CA ALA A 137 8.80 29.72 1.26
C ALA A 137 7.29 29.72 1.56
N SER A 138 6.88 29.77 2.84
CA SER A 138 5.47 30.01 3.17
C SER A 138 5.31 31.01 4.31
N SER A 139 4.26 31.82 4.19
CA SER A 139 3.75 32.66 5.27
C SER A 139 3.28 31.82 6.47
N SER A 140 3.30 32.42 7.67
CA SER A 140 2.82 31.81 8.93
C SER A 140 1.32 31.47 8.90
N VAL A 141 0.53 32.22 8.13
CA VAL A 141 -0.92 31.99 7.95
C VAL A 141 -1.19 30.69 7.20
N VAL A 142 -0.43 30.45 6.12
CA VAL A 142 -0.54 29.22 5.32
C VAL A 142 -0.06 27.99 6.13
N ASN A 143 0.96 28.14 6.98
CA ASN A 143 1.37 27.10 7.95
C ASN A 143 0.23 26.75 8.93
N ALA A 144 -0.42 27.77 9.51
CA ALA A 144 -1.51 27.58 10.48
C ALA A 144 -2.72 26.88 9.84
N LEU A 145 -3.03 27.25 8.60
CA LEU A 145 -4.10 26.66 7.81
C LEU A 145 -3.88 25.16 7.55
N MET A 146 -2.66 24.81 7.13
CA MET A 146 -2.25 23.41 6.95
C MET A 146 -2.28 22.64 8.26
N CYS A 147 -1.78 23.21 9.36
CA CYS A 147 -1.81 22.55 10.66
C CYS A 147 -3.26 22.20 11.09
N LEU A 148 -4.19 23.14 10.94
CA LEU A 148 -5.61 22.92 11.25
C LEU A 148 -6.23 21.84 10.34
N ALA A 149 -5.97 21.88 9.03
CA ALA A 149 -6.44 20.85 8.11
C ALA A 149 -5.90 19.46 8.51
N ASN A 150 -4.59 19.37 8.73
CA ASN A 150 -3.89 18.13 9.10
C ASN A 150 -4.47 17.48 10.37
N THR A 151 -4.85 18.27 11.37
CA THR A 151 -5.49 17.73 12.59
C THR A 151 -6.87 17.11 12.35
N ARG A 152 -7.68 17.67 11.44
CA ARG A 152 -8.99 17.10 11.06
C ARG A 152 -8.82 15.80 10.28
N PHE A 153 -7.92 15.78 9.29
CA PHE A 153 -7.70 14.59 8.46
C PHE A 153 -7.10 13.43 9.26
N GLY A 154 -6.13 13.71 10.15
CA GLY A 154 -5.64 12.73 11.12
C GLY A 154 -6.76 12.14 11.99
N ASN A 155 -7.69 12.98 12.46
CA ASN A 155 -8.84 12.53 13.26
C ASN A 155 -9.92 11.76 12.46
N SER A 156 -10.14 12.10 11.19
CA SER A 156 -11.08 11.35 10.33
C SER A 156 -10.60 9.91 10.08
N VAL A 157 -9.27 9.70 10.02
CA VAL A 157 -8.64 8.39 9.86
C VAL A 157 -8.75 7.54 11.16
N LEU A 158 -8.83 8.18 12.33
CA LEU A 158 -9.03 7.48 13.62
C LEU A 158 -10.42 6.86 13.74
N ASN A 159 -11.44 7.41 13.05
CA ASN A 159 -12.80 6.88 13.07
C ASN A 159 -12.98 5.64 12.20
N THR A 160 -12.01 5.26 11.38
CA THR A 160 -12.05 4.08 10.51
C THR A 160 -11.32 2.90 11.14
N ALA A 161 -11.38 2.70 12.46
CA ALA A 161 -10.60 1.69 13.17
C ALA A 161 -11.15 0.25 13.03
N SER A 162 -11.24 -0.29 11.82
CA SER A 162 -11.46 -1.73 11.56
C SER A 162 -10.70 -2.20 10.31
N ASN A 163 -9.37 -2.29 10.43
CA ASN A 163 -8.48 -1.99 9.30
C ASN A 163 -7.72 -3.16 8.65
N ILE A 164 -8.13 -4.41 8.84
CA ILE A 164 -7.56 -5.54 8.05
C ILE A 164 -8.63 -6.14 7.12
N SER A 165 -9.89 -6.28 7.57
CA SER A 165 -10.99 -6.76 6.72
C SER A 165 -11.36 -5.76 5.62
N ALA A 166 -11.38 -4.46 5.94
CA ALA A 166 -11.94 -3.42 5.07
C ALA A 166 -11.36 -3.36 3.64
N HIS A 167 -10.08 -3.71 3.44
CA HIS A 167 -9.49 -3.77 2.09
C HIS A 167 -9.94 -5.02 1.30
N TYR A 168 -10.13 -6.15 1.97
CA TYR A 168 -10.61 -7.39 1.36
C TYR A 168 -12.16 -7.44 1.26
N ASP A 169 -12.86 -6.54 1.93
CA ASP A 169 -14.31 -6.32 1.82
C ASP A 169 -14.75 -5.79 0.44
N LEU A 170 -13.79 -5.52 -0.47
CA LEU A 170 -14.04 -5.16 -1.88
C LEU A 170 -14.59 -6.33 -2.71
N GLY A 171 -14.51 -7.56 -2.21
CA GLY A 171 -14.94 -8.78 -2.91
C GLY A 171 -13.85 -9.38 -3.80
N ASN A 172 -13.86 -10.71 -3.96
CA ASN A 172 -12.88 -11.43 -4.78
C ASN A 172 -12.95 -11.03 -6.26
N GLU A 173 -14.13 -10.59 -6.71
CA GLU A 173 -14.42 -10.23 -8.10
C GLU A 173 -13.54 -9.07 -8.59
N VAL A 174 -13.24 -8.11 -7.70
CA VAL A 174 -12.33 -7.00 -8.00
C VAL A 174 -10.90 -7.52 -8.18
N PHE A 175 -10.43 -8.34 -7.23
CA PHE A 175 -9.08 -8.93 -7.28
C PHE A 175 -8.89 -9.84 -8.50
N GLU A 176 -9.89 -10.67 -8.84
CA GLU A 176 -9.88 -11.56 -10.02
C GLU A 176 -9.74 -10.80 -11.35
N THR A 177 -10.04 -9.51 -11.37
CA THR A 177 -9.95 -8.70 -12.59
C THR A 177 -8.51 -8.40 -12.98
N TYR A 178 -7.60 -8.29 -12.02
CA TYR A 178 -6.21 -7.88 -12.29
C TYR A 178 -5.14 -8.82 -11.75
N LEU A 179 -5.46 -9.68 -10.78
CA LEU A 179 -4.58 -10.74 -10.34
C LEU A 179 -4.52 -11.87 -11.38
N ASP A 180 -3.51 -12.72 -11.24
CA ASP A 180 -3.43 -13.98 -11.98
C ASP A 180 -4.29 -15.08 -11.30
N ALA A 181 -4.38 -16.26 -11.91
CA ALA A 181 -5.18 -17.37 -11.39
C ALA A 181 -4.76 -17.86 -9.99
N THR A 182 -3.53 -17.57 -9.54
CA THR A 182 -3.09 -17.86 -8.17
C THR A 182 -3.73 -16.92 -7.14
N MET A 183 -4.39 -15.84 -7.55
CA MET A 183 -4.89 -14.80 -6.64
C MET A 183 -3.77 -14.23 -5.75
N SER A 184 -2.55 -14.13 -6.29
CA SER A 184 -1.40 -13.62 -5.53
C SER A 184 -1.41 -12.10 -5.51
N TYR A 185 -1.92 -11.50 -4.43
CA TYR A 185 -1.79 -10.05 -4.18
C TYR A 185 -0.47 -9.73 -3.45
N SER A 186 0.64 -10.05 -4.10
CA SER A 186 2.02 -9.80 -3.65
C SER A 186 2.96 -9.71 -4.85
N CYS A 187 4.21 -9.28 -4.63
CA CYS A 187 5.23 -9.16 -5.67
C CYS A 187 5.41 -10.47 -6.48
N ALA A 188 5.48 -10.36 -7.80
CA ALA A 188 5.84 -11.46 -8.71
C ALA A 188 7.33 -11.39 -9.11
N PHE A 189 8.00 -12.52 -9.36
CA PHE A 189 9.42 -12.54 -9.75
C PHE A 189 9.57 -12.81 -11.24
N TRP A 190 9.97 -11.80 -12.00
CA TRP A 190 10.02 -11.78 -13.48
C TRP A 190 11.36 -12.29 -14.06
N ASN A 191 11.34 -12.94 -15.22
CA ASN A 191 12.55 -13.49 -15.89
C ASN A 191 12.85 -12.85 -17.25
N GLY A 192 12.50 -11.57 -17.41
CA GLY A 192 12.73 -10.81 -18.64
C GLY A 192 11.46 -10.24 -19.28
N PRO A 193 11.58 -9.38 -20.30
CA PRO A 193 10.51 -8.48 -20.75
C PRO A 193 9.26 -9.20 -21.30
N ASN A 194 9.40 -10.40 -21.85
CA ASN A 194 8.29 -11.16 -22.45
C ASN A 194 7.59 -12.14 -21.49
N ASP A 195 8.02 -12.17 -20.24
CA ASP A 195 7.47 -13.03 -19.20
C ASP A 195 6.03 -12.61 -18.83
N THR A 196 5.22 -13.55 -18.34
CA THR A 196 3.82 -13.31 -17.95
C THR A 196 3.67 -13.16 -16.44
N LEU A 197 2.60 -12.50 -15.99
CA LEU A 197 2.33 -12.35 -14.56
C LEU A 197 2.13 -13.72 -13.89
N GLU A 198 1.44 -14.64 -14.56
CA GLU A 198 1.21 -16.01 -14.10
C GLU A 198 2.54 -16.74 -13.85
N ALA A 199 3.45 -16.71 -14.83
CA ALA A 199 4.74 -17.36 -14.71
C ALA A 199 5.61 -16.70 -13.64
N ALA A 200 5.56 -15.37 -13.53
CA ALA A 200 6.29 -14.62 -12.52
C ALA A 200 5.79 -14.89 -11.09
N GLN A 201 4.48 -15.04 -10.90
CA GLN A 201 3.89 -15.36 -9.60
C GLN A 201 4.24 -16.78 -9.16
N MET A 202 4.13 -17.76 -10.07
CA MET A 202 4.57 -19.13 -9.80
C MET A 202 6.07 -19.19 -9.48
N ARG A 203 6.89 -18.45 -10.22
CA ARG A 203 8.34 -18.38 -9.96
C ARG A 203 8.65 -17.80 -8.58
N LYS A 204 7.93 -16.76 -8.15
CA LYS A 204 8.06 -16.21 -6.79
C LYS A 204 7.72 -17.27 -5.74
N ILE A 205 6.58 -17.97 -5.89
CA ILE A 205 6.18 -19.03 -4.96
C ILE A 205 7.25 -20.14 -4.91
N ASP A 206 7.73 -20.58 -6.08
CA ASP A 206 8.77 -21.61 -6.17
C ASP A 206 10.08 -21.16 -5.51
N THR A 207 10.46 -19.89 -5.71
CA THR A 207 11.64 -19.30 -5.07
C THR A 207 11.52 -19.28 -3.55
N LEU A 208 10.34 -18.97 -3.00
CA LEU A 208 10.11 -18.98 -1.55
C LEU A 208 10.19 -20.39 -0.97
N ILE A 209 9.64 -21.38 -1.67
CA ILE A 209 9.73 -22.80 -1.31
C ILE A 209 11.20 -23.27 -1.33
N ASP A 210 11.97 -22.86 -2.34
CA ASP A 210 13.38 -23.21 -2.48
C ASP A 210 14.22 -22.55 -1.37
N ARG A 211 13.95 -21.28 -1.04
CA ARG A 211 14.60 -20.57 0.07
C ARG A 211 14.28 -21.18 1.43
N ALA A 212 13.11 -21.79 1.58
CA ALA A 212 12.75 -22.56 2.75
C ALA A 212 13.41 -23.96 2.77
N GLN A 213 14.06 -24.40 1.69
CA GLN A 213 14.65 -25.75 1.57
C GLN A 213 13.64 -26.84 1.97
N LEU A 214 12.39 -26.68 1.51
CA LEU A 214 11.25 -27.48 1.95
C LEU A 214 11.39 -28.95 1.53
N LYS A 215 11.21 -29.87 2.49
CA LYS A 215 11.30 -31.32 2.28
C LYS A 215 9.92 -31.99 2.38
N PRO A 216 9.75 -33.21 1.83
CA PRO A 216 8.49 -33.96 1.93
C PRO A 216 8.02 -34.27 3.36
N THR A 217 8.97 -34.35 4.30
CA THR A 217 8.71 -34.65 5.71
C THR A 217 8.34 -33.42 6.54
N ASP A 218 8.51 -32.23 5.98
CA ASP A 218 8.36 -30.98 6.73
C ASP A 218 6.89 -30.64 7.00
N TYR A 219 6.67 -29.92 8.09
CA TYR A 219 5.46 -29.20 8.40
C TYR A 219 5.70 -27.70 8.27
N LEU A 220 5.04 -27.10 7.28
CA LEU A 220 5.12 -25.69 6.95
C LEU A 220 4.00 -24.90 7.61
N LEU A 221 4.34 -23.76 8.22
CA LEU A 221 3.39 -22.69 8.53
C LEU A 221 3.46 -21.59 7.46
N ASP A 222 2.31 -21.30 6.84
CA ASP A 222 2.12 -20.18 5.92
C ASP A 222 1.31 -19.07 6.62
N ILE A 223 2.00 -18.04 7.11
CA ILE A 223 1.37 -16.95 7.87
C ILE A 223 0.86 -15.88 6.91
N GLY A 224 -0.46 -15.70 6.89
CA GLY A 224 -1.11 -14.83 5.90
C GLY A 224 -1.27 -15.55 4.57
N CYS A 225 -1.80 -16.78 4.59
CA CYS A 225 -1.79 -17.69 3.44
C CYS A 225 -2.63 -17.24 2.23
N GLY A 226 -3.38 -16.14 2.36
CA GLY A 226 -4.26 -15.62 1.32
C GLY A 226 -5.23 -16.68 0.80
N TRP A 227 -5.33 -16.78 -0.53
CA TRP A 227 -6.15 -17.78 -1.23
C TRP A 227 -5.49 -19.18 -1.34
N GLY A 228 -4.41 -19.43 -0.59
CA GLY A 228 -3.82 -20.77 -0.41
C GLY A 228 -2.83 -21.22 -1.49
N SER A 229 -2.46 -20.36 -2.44
CA SER A 229 -1.62 -20.76 -3.58
C SER A 229 -0.20 -21.19 -3.19
N LEU A 230 0.41 -20.56 -2.17
CA LEU A 230 1.71 -21.00 -1.65
C LEU A 230 1.60 -22.38 -1.00
N ALA A 231 0.60 -22.59 -0.14
CA ALA A 231 0.33 -23.88 0.47
C ALA A 231 0.10 -25.00 -0.55
N MET A 232 -0.72 -24.75 -1.58
CA MET A 232 -0.99 -25.71 -2.65
C MET A 232 0.27 -26.06 -3.42
N ARG A 233 1.08 -25.05 -3.79
CA ARG A 233 2.32 -25.27 -4.55
C ARG A 233 3.40 -25.97 -3.73
N ALA A 234 3.48 -25.69 -2.42
CA ALA A 234 4.37 -26.39 -1.50
C ALA A 234 4.04 -27.90 -1.47
N VAL A 235 2.77 -28.27 -1.26
CA VAL A 235 2.35 -29.68 -1.29
C VAL A 235 2.54 -30.32 -2.65
N GLU A 236 2.23 -29.61 -3.74
CA GLU A 236 2.43 -30.12 -5.10
C GLU A 236 3.90 -30.47 -5.37
N ARG A 237 4.84 -29.62 -4.95
CA ARG A 237 6.27 -29.80 -5.23
C ARG A 237 6.96 -30.80 -4.31
N THR A 238 6.56 -30.86 -3.05
CA THR A 238 7.31 -31.62 -2.03
C THR A 238 6.50 -32.70 -1.35
N GLY A 239 5.17 -32.61 -1.32
CA GLY A 239 4.31 -33.50 -0.54
C GLY A 239 4.33 -33.23 0.97
N CYS A 240 4.91 -32.10 1.41
CA CYS A 240 4.94 -31.68 2.81
C CYS A 240 3.53 -31.49 3.39
N ARG A 241 3.46 -31.24 4.70
CA ARG A 241 2.22 -30.80 5.36
C ARG A 241 2.23 -29.27 5.47
N VAL A 242 1.06 -28.64 5.37
CA VAL A 242 0.95 -27.19 5.49
C VAL A 242 -0.20 -26.81 6.42
N LEU A 243 0.08 -25.89 7.33
CA LEU A 243 -0.92 -25.08 8.01
C LEU A 243 -0.88 -23.67 7.42
N GLY A 244 -1.93 -23.27 6.71
CA GLY A 244 -2.14 -21.88 6.33
C GLY A 244 -3.02 -21.15 7.34
N ILE A 245 -2.67 -19.92 7.69
CA ILE A 245 -3.50 -19.10 8.57
C ILE A 245 -3.85 -17.75 7.91
N THR A 246 -5.08 -17.30 8.10
CA THR A 246 -5.57 -15.99 7.64
C THR A 246 -6.54 -15.39 8.65
N LEU A 247 -6.79 -14.09 8.53
CA LEU A 247 -7.84 -13.35 9.25
C LEU A 247 -9.08 -13.08 8.40
N SER A 248 -9.04 -13.36 7.08
CA SER A 248 -10.18 -13.19 6.19
C SER A 248 -10.96 -14.49 6.03
N THR A 249 -12.25 -14.42 6.32
CA THR A 249 -13.19 -15.52 6.08
C THR A 249 -13.27 -15.84 4.58
N GLU A 250 -13.28 -14.82 3.71
CA GLU A 250 -13.35 -15.00 2.25
C GLU A 250 -12.12 -15.73 1.70
N GLN A 251 -10.92 -15.35 2.16
CA GLN A 251 -9.68 -16.00 1.78
C GLN A 251 -9.67 -17.46 2.23
N LYS A 252 -10.10 -17.73 3.48
CA LYS A 252 -10.21 -19.10 4.00
C LYS A 252 -11.16 -19.93 3.14
N GLU A 253 -12.39 -19.47 2.93
CA GLU A 253 -13.39 -20.21 2.16
C GLU A 253 -12.92 -20.47 0.72
N ALA A 254 -12.31 -19.48 0.08
CA ALA A 254 -11.77 -19.63 -1.27
C ALA A 254 -10.58 -20.59 -1.32
N ALA A 255 -9.66 -20.51 -0.35
CA ALA A 255 -8.51 -21.41 -0.23
C ALA A 255 -8.98 -22.86 -0.02
N GLU A 256 -9.89 -23.11 0.94
CA GLU A 256 -10.44 -24.44 1.21
C GLU A 256 -11.12 -25.05 -0.03
N ARG A 257 -11.86 -24.24 -0.79
CA ARG A 257 -12.48 -24.66 -2.06
C ARG A 257 -11.42 -25.09 -3.08
N ARG A 258 -10.39 -24.27 -3.30
CA ARG A 258 -9.29 -24.54 -4.24
C ARG A 258 -8.50 -25.80 -3.85
N ILE A 259 -8.20 -25.93 -2.55
CA ILE A 259 -7.49 -27.09 -1.98
C ILE A 259 -8.31 -28.37 -2.15
N SER A 260 -9.62 -28.32 -1.88
CA SER A 260 -10.53 -29.46 -2.05
C SER A 260 -10.63 -29.89 -3.50
N GLN A 261 -10.78 -28.93 -4.44
CA GLN A 261 -10.83 -29.21 -5.88
C GLN A 261 -9.52 -29.82 -6.40
N ALA A 262 -8.39 -29.45 -5.82
CA ALA A 262 -7.08 -30.04 -6.14
C ALA A 262 -6.81 -31.38 -5.44
N GLY A 263 -7.71 -31.87 -4.58
CA GLY A 263 -7.53 -33.13 -3.84
C GLY A 263 -6.46 -33.07 -2.74
N MET A 264 -6.11 -31.87 -2.26
CA MET A 264 -4.99 -31.66 -1.32
C MET A 264 -5.41 -31.53 0.16
N SER A 265 -6.70 -31.71 0.46
CA SER A 265 -7.26 -31.51 1.82
C SER A 265 -6.66 -32.42 2.90
N SER A 266 -5.99 -33.52 2.55
CA SER A 266 -5.31 -34.40 3.51
C SER A 266 -3.95 -33.87 3.99
N ARG A 267 -3.39 -32.86 3.29
CA ARG A 267 -2.06 -32.29 3.54
C ARG A 267 -2.10 -30.83 3.94
N ILE A 268 -3.17 -30.11 3.61
CA ILE A 268 -3.31 -28.68 3.86
C ILE A 268 -4.50 -28.41 4.76
N THR A 269 -4.24 -27.72 5.87
CA THR A 269 -5.28 -27.17 6.74
C THR A 269 -5.23 -25.65 6.66
N ILE A 270 -6.40 -24.99 6.59
CA ILE A 270 -6.51 -23.53 6.65
C ILE A 270 -7.27 -23.12 7.91
N MET A 271 -6.69 -22.26 8.75
CA MET A 271 -7.32 -21.76 9.97
C MET A 271 -7.61 -20.26 9.88
N LEU A 272 -8.80 -19.87 10.36
CA LEU A 272 -9.15 -18.47 10.59
C LEU A 272 -8.68 -18.09 12.00
N ILE A 273 -7.40 -17.73 12.12
CA ILE A 273 -6.78 -17.47 13.42
C ILE A 273 -5.70 -16.40 13.28
N ASP A 274 -5.56 -15.61 14.34
CA ASP A 274 -4.43 -14.72 14.52
C ASP A 274 -3.17 -15.54 14.86
N TYR A 275 -2.06 -15.30 14.16
CA TYR A 275 -0.81 -16.04 14.36
C TYR A 275 -0.33 -16.01 15.81
N ARG A 276 -0.66 -14.95 16.56
CA ARG A 276 -0.34 -14.76 17.99
C ARG A 276 -1.05 -15.74 18.92
N LYS A 277 -2.07 -16.45 18.42
CA LYS A 277 -2.87 -17.42 19.19
C LYS A 277 -2.45 -18.87 18.95
N LEU A 278 -1.50 -19.13 18.06
CA LEU A 278 -0.92 -20.47 17.90
C LEU A 278 -0.11 -20.81 19.16
N ASP A 279 -0.40 -21.95 19.78
CA ASP A 279 0.30 -22.39 21.00
C ASP A 279 1.62 -23.10 20.62
N PRO A 280 2.80 -22.60 21.03
CA PRO A 280 4.08 -23.27 20.78
C PRO A 280 4.24 -24.62 21.49
N VAL A 281 3.35 -24.98 22.43
CA VAL A 281 3.29 -26.33 23.02
C VAL A 281 2.61 -27.32 22.07
N GLU A 282 1.61 -26.86 21.31
CA GLU A 282 0.86 -27.70 20.36
C GLU A 282 1.57 -27.76 19.00
N TYR A 283 2.19 -26.66 18.58
CA TYR A 283 2.76 -26.50 17.25
C TYR A 283 4.27 -26.32 17.28
N CYS A 284 4.94 -27.09 16.41
CA CYS A 284 6.35 -26.95 16.08
C CYS A 284 6.48 -27.15 14.57
N PHE A 285 6.93 -26.12 13.85
CA PHE A 285 7.02 -26.13 12.39
C PHE A 285 8.48 -26.20 11.95
N ASP A 286 8.76 -27.08 11.00
CA ASP A 286 10.08 -27.19 10.41
C ASP A 286 10.44 -25.93 9.63
N LYS A 287 9.43 -25.32 8.99
CA LYS A 287 9.59 -24.15 8.11
C LYS A 287 8.44 -23.18 8.35
N ILE A 288 8.72 -21.89 8.31
CA ILE A 288 7.72 -20.82 8.33
C ILE A 288 7.95 -19.96 7.09
N ILE A 289 6.90 -19.69 6.32
CA ILE A 289 6.91 -18.72 5.24
C ILE A 289 5.86 -17.65 5.54
N SER A 290 6.24 -16.39 5.36
CA SER A 290 5.37 -15.23 5.49
C SER A 290 5.60 -14.31 4.31
N VAL A 291 4.53 -13.98 3.58
CA VAL A 291 4.61 -13.12 2.39
C VAL A 291 3.76 -11.87 2.61
N GLU A 292 4.42 -10.72 2.72
CA GLU A 292 3.79 -9.38 2.72
C GLU A 292 2.62 -9.25 3.72
N MET A 293 2.83 -9.83 4.91
CA MET A 293 1.89 -9.78 6.04
C MET A 293 2.34 -8.80 7.13
N VAL A 294 3.65 -8.62 7.32
CA VAL A 294 4.21 -7.84 8.45
C VAL A 294 3.88 -6.35 8.37
N GLU A 295 3.49 -5.90 7.18
CA GLU A 295 2.96 -4.58 6.86
C GLU A 295 1.67 -4.27 7.63
N HIS A 296 0.94 -5.30 8.06
CA HIS A 296 -0.29 -5.18 8.83
C HIS A 296 -0.09 -5.35 10.34
N VAL A 297 1.12 -5.70 10.79
CA VAL A 297 1.42 -5.95 12.21
C VAL A 297 1.54 -4.66 13.00
N GLY A 298 2.12 -3.62 12.39
CA GLY A 298 2.40 -2.35 13.07
C GLY A 298 3.75 -2.35 13.79
N TYR A 299 4.39 -1.18 13.83
CA TYR A 299 5.77 -1.00 14.29
C TYR A 299 6.04 -1.60 15.69
N GLU A 300 5.16 -1.32 16.66
CA GLU A 300 5.33 -1.75 18.05
C GLU A 300 5.25 -3.27 18.24
N TYR A 301 4.57 -3.96 17.30
CA TYR A 301 4.31 -5.39 17.37
C TYR A 301 5.23 -6.22 16.47
N LEU A 302 6.11 -5.60 15.68
CA LEU A 302 7.12 -6.33 14.89
C LEU A 302 7.97 -7.29 15.76
N PRO A 303 8.44 -6.91 16.98
CA PRO A 303 9.16 -7.86 17.83
C PRO A 303 8.29 -9.06 18.26
N VAL A 304 7.00 -8.85 18.51
CA VAL A 304 6.06 -9.93 18.87
C VAL A 304 5.87 -10.89 17.70
N PHE A 305 5.86 -10.39 16.46
CA PHE A 305 5.85 -11.24 15.28
C PHE A 305 7.03 -12.21 15.24
N PHE A 306 8.25 -11.68 15.42
CA PHE A 306 9.45 -12.52 15.41
C PHE A 306 9.58 -13.42 16.65
N GLU A 307 9.08 -12.99 17.81
CA GLU A 307 8.98 -13.83 19.01
C GLU A 307 8.11 -15.06 18.73
N GLN A 308 6.92 -14.85 18.18
CA GLN A 308 6.00 -15.93 17.85
C GLN A 308 6.58 -16.87 16.79
N CYS A 309 7.18 -16.34 15.73
CA CYS A 309 7.89 -17.16 14.75
C CYS A 309 9.02 -17.94 15.40
N HIS A 310 9.81 -17.31 16.27
CA HIS A 310 10.89 -17.98 16.99
C HIS A 310 10.35 -19.15 17.82
N GLN A 311 9.28 -18.95 18.59
CA GLN A 311 8.71 -19.99 19.47
C GLN A 311 8.12 -21.18 18.70
N LEU A 312 7.45 -20.91 17.57
CA LEU A 312 6.82 -21.93 16.73
C LEU A 312 7.80 -22.71 15.85
N LEU A 313 9.03 -22.21 15.67
CA LEU A 313 10.00 -22.79 14.74
C LEU A 313 10.81 -23.92 15.37
N HIS A 314 11.02 -25.00 14.61
CA HIS A 314 11.78 -26.18 15.04
C HIS A 314 13.18 -25.79 15.54
N PRO A 315 13.64 -26.30 16.71
CA PRO A 315 14.86 -25.82 17.33
C PRO A 315 16.14 -26.11 16.55
N GLN A 316 16.20 -27.24 15.85
CA GLN A 316 17.41 -27.75 15.20
C GLN A 316 17.54 -27.36 13.72
N HIS A 317 16.47 -27.47 12.93
CA HIS A 317 16.52 -27.25 11.47
C HIS A 317 15.47 -26.23 10.97
N GLY A 318 14.93 -25.44 11.89
CA GLY A 318 13.98 -24.38 11.62
C GLY A 318 14.47 -23.33 10.62
N ILE A 319 13.68 -23.04 9.58
CA ILE A 319 13.93 -21.92 8.65
C ILE A 319 12.69 -21.02 8.57
N LEU A 320 12.89 -19.71 8.76
CA LEU A 320 11.90 -18.66 8.53
C LEU A 320 12.23 -17.92 7.23
N VAL A 321 11.32 -17.93 6.27
CA VAL A 321 11.39 -17.08 5.08
C VAL A 321 10.36 -15.94 5.22
N LEU A 322 10.84 -14.70 5.23
CA LEU A 322 10.02 -13.51 5.31
C LEU A 322 10.17 -12.70 4.02
N GLN A 323 9.10 -12.53 3.26
CA GLN A 323 9.02 -11.48 2.24
C GLN A 323 8.24 -10.29 2.80
N SER A 324 8.77 -9.08 2.64
CA SER A 324 8.17 -7.85 3.15
C SER A 324 8.48 -6.69 2.21
N ILE A 325 7.51 -5.81 2.03
CA ILE A 325 7.69 -4.45 1.55
C ILE A 325 8.52 -3.69 2.59
N THR A 326 9.49 -2.91 2.13
CA THR A 326 10.35 -2.10 3.00
C THR A 326 10.46 -0.67 2.50
N ARG A 327 10.53 0.31 3.40
CA ARG A 327 10.79 1.71 3.06
C ARG A 327 12.27 2.05 3.23
N ASN A 328 12.77 3.02 2.47
CA ASN A 328 14.12 3.54 2.62
C ASN A 328 14.37 4.14 4.02
N GLU A 329 15.57 3.92 4.55
CA GLU A 329 15.94 4.27 5.93
C GLU A 329 15.88 5.78 6.21
N GLU A 330 16.31 6.60 5.24
CA GLU A 330 16.43 8.06 5.38
C GLU A 330 15.13 8.73 5.85
N ILE A 331 13.99 8.23 5.38
CA ILE A 331 12.70 8.85 5.63
C ILE A 331 11.84 8.03 6.59
N TYR A 332 12.26 6.82 6.96
CA TYR A 332 11.46 5.86 7.71
C TYR A 332 10.97 6.41 9.05
N ALA A 333 11.86 7.02 9.85
CA ALA A 333 11.50 7.56 11.17
C ALA A 333 10.42 8.64 11.10
N LYS A 334 10.40 9.45 10.02
CA LYS A 334 9.37 10.47 9.80
C LYS A 334 8.06 9.87 9.28
N HIS A 335 8.13 8.84 8.42
CA HIS A 335 6.96 8.26 7.77
C HIS A 335 6.24 7.21 8.63
N ARG A 336 6.92 6.55 9.57
CA ARG A 336 6.28 5.53 10.41
C ARG A 336 5.09 6.09 11.21
N ASP A 337 5.23 7.34 11.64
CA ASP A 337 4.28 8.05 12.50
C ASP A 337 3.27 8.81 11.64
N SER A 338 3.02 8.34 10.42
CA SER A 338 2.38 9.15 9.41
C SER A 338 1.23 8.53 8.65
N VAL A 339 0.37 9.38 8.10
CA VAL A 339 -0.63 9.02 7.10
C VAL A 339 -0.17 9.56 5.74
N ASP A 340 -0.36 8.77 4.69
CA ASP A 340 -0.24 9.16 3.28
C ASP A 340 -1.48 8.64 2.53
N PHE A 341 -1.52 8.80 1.20
CA PHE A 341 -2.60 8.25 0.37
C PHE A 341 -2.85 6.76 0.63
N ILE A 342 -1.78 5.96 0.77
CA ILE A 342 -1.87 4.52 0.98
C ILE A 342 -2.55 4.23 2.31
N ILE A 343 -2.09 4.84 3.40
CA ILE A 343 -2.68 4.63 4.73
C ILE A 343 -4.12 5.14 4.80
N LYS A 344 -4.48 6.21 4.09
CA LYS A 344 -5.86 6.73 4.14
C LYS A 344 -6.83 5.90 3.30
N HIS A 345 -6.47 5.59 2.06
CA HIS A 345 -7.42 5.15 1.04
C HIS A 345 -7.25 3.68 0.62
N VAL A 346 -6.12 3.04 0.93
CA VAL A 346 -5.81 1.68 0.45
C VAL A 346 -5.61 0.70 1.61
N PHE A 347 -4.62 0.96 2.47
CA PHE A 347 -4.27 0.12 3.62
C PHE A 347 -4.30 0.91 4.94
N PRO A 348 -5.49 1.29 5.42
CA PRO A 348 -5.67 1.81 6.77
C PRO A 348 -4.97 0.94 7.83
N GLY A 349 -4.34 1.58 8.81
CA GLY A 349 -3.59 0.87 9.86
C GLY A 349 -2.25 0.24 9.43
N GLY A 350 -1.93 0.24 8.13
CA GLY A 350 -0.69 -0.31 7.60
C GLY A 350 0.57 0.36 8.16
N HIS A 351 1.68 -0.37 8.09
CA HIS A 351 3.00 0.06 8.47
C HIS A 351 4.05 -0.65 7.64
N VAL A 352 4.69 0.07 6.72
CA VAL A 352 5.82 -0.48 5.94
C VAL A 352 7.12 -0.30 6.74
N PRO A 353 7.76 -1.38 7.23
CA PRO A 353 8.99 -1.29 8.01
C PRO A 353 10.19 -0.89 7.13
N SER A 354 11.32 -0.53 7.75
CA SER A 354 12.61 -0.51 7.06
C SER A 354 13.37 -1.83 7.29
N VAL A 355 14.45 -2.06 6.54
CA VAL A 355 15.28 -3.27 6.70
C VAL A 355 15.90 -3.31 8.09
N SER A 356 16.42 -2.17 8.56
CA SER A 356 16.99 -2.06 9.91
C SER A 356 15.94 -2.33 10.99
N ALA A 357 14.69 -1.88 10.79
CA ALA A 357 13.59 -2.15 11.71
C ALA A 357 13.24 -3.64 11.78
N LEU A 358 13.22 -4.35 10.64
CA LEU A 358 12.99 -5.79 10.61
C LEU A 358 14.09 -6.55 11.34
N ILE A 359 15.37 -6.22 11.12
CA ILE A 359 16.50 -6.85 11.81
C ILE A 359 16.47 -6.58 13.31
N ALA A 360 16.20 -5.34 13.71
CA ALA A 360 16.08 -4.97 15.11
C ALA A 360 14.92 -5.71 15.80
N ALA A 361 13.78 -5.83 15.11
CA ALA A 361 12.63 -6.58 15.60
C ALA A 361 12.92 -8.09 15.71
N ALA A 362 13.58 -8.69 14.72
CA ALA A 362 14.01 -10.09 14.75
C ALA A 362 14.96 -10.36 15.92
N THR A 363 15.93 -9.46 16.13
CA THR A 363 16.88 -9.53 17.24
C THR A 363 16.16 -9.44 18.58
N LYS A 364 15.28 -8.45 18.74
CA LYS A 364 14.54 -8.23 19.99
C LYS A 364 13.58 -9.38 20.29
N GLY A 365 12.75 -9.77 19.33
CA GLY A 365 11.70 -10.78 19.49
C GLY A 365 12.26 -12.18 19.74
N SER A 366 13.37 -12.54 19.10
CA SER A 366 14.00 -13.85 19.31
C SER A 366 14.98 -13.89 20.50
N GLY A 367 15.21 -12.77 21.18
CA GLY A 367 16.29 -12.67 22.17
C GLY A 367 17.67 -12.90 21.55
N GLY A 368 17.88 -12.48 20.30
CA GLY A 368 19.13 -12.63 19.55
C GLY A 368 19.38 -14.03 18.99
N LYS A 369 18.37 -14.90 18.93
CA LYS A 369 18.51 -16.30 18.49
C LYS A 369 18.26 -16.52 17.00
N LEU A 370 17.58 -15.60 16.33
CA LEU A 370 17.40 -15.65 14.87
C LEU A 370 18.58 -14.95 14.20
N MET A 371 19.30 -15.69 13.36
CA MET A 371 20.39 -15.23 12.51
C MET A 371 19.88 -14.97 11.10
N LEU A 372 20.30 -13.87 10.48
CA LEU A 372 20.02 -13.59 9.07
C LEU A 372 20.99 -14.38 8.19
N GLU A 373 20.47 -15.29 7.37
CA GLU A 373 21.26 -16.08 6.42
C GLU A 373 21.39 -15.40 5.06
N SER A 374 20.30 -14.82 4.57
CA SER A 374 20.31 -14.09 3.30
C SER A 374 19.22 -13.04 3.24
N ALA A 375 19.47 -12.01 2.46
CA ALA A 375 18.47 -11.01 2.10
C ALA A 375 18.64 -10.64 0.63
N ALA A 376 17.54 -10.58 -0.10
CA ALA A 376 17.50 -10.12 -1.50
C ALA A 376 16.37 -9.11 -1.66
N ASN A 377 16.60 -8.03 -2.40
CA ASN A 377 15.64 -6.95 -2.58
C ASN A 377 15.20 -6.90 -4.05
N TYR A 378 13.88 -6.78 -4.29
CA TYR A 378 13.25 -6.93 -5.60
C TYR A 378 12.33 -5.75 -5.98
N PRO A 379 12.77 -4.47 -5.85
CA PRO A 379 11.90 -3.33 -6.15
C PRO A 379 11.46 -3.29 -7.62
N GLU A 380 12.37 -3.59 -8.55
CA GLU A 380 12.06 -3.62 -9.99
C GLU A 380 10.98 -4.65 -10.36
N HIS A 381 10.93 -5.77 -9.63
CA HIS A 381 9.93 -6.80 -9.83
C HIS A 381 8.55 -6.35 -9.34
N TYR A 382 8.49 -5.63 -8.21
CA TYR A 382 7.23 -5.10 -7.70
C TYR A 382 6.71 -3.98 -8.62
N ALA A 383 7.57 -3.08 -9.08
CA ALA A 383 7.20 -2.04 -10.06
C ALA A 383 6.51 -2.65 -11.29
N ARG A 384 7.10 -3.71 -11.86
CA ARG A 384 6.48 -4.41 -13.00
C ARG A 384 5.20 -5.17 -12.64
N THR A 385 5.13 -5.72 -11.42
CA THR A 385 3.91 -6.39 -10.91
C THR A 385 2.74 -5.40 -10.85
N LEU A 386 2.97 -4.21 -10.30
CA LEU A 386 1.98 -3.13 -10.22
C LEU A 386 1.54 -2.64 -11.59
N ARG A 387 2.47 -2.51 -12.55
CA ARG A 387 2.14 -2.20 -13.94
C ARG A 387 1.23 -3.25 -14.57
N ALA A 388 1.57 -4.54 -14.38
CA ALA A 388 0.76 -5.63 -14.91
C ALA A 388 -0.65 -5.65 -14.30
N TRP A 389 -0.77 -5.37 -12.99
CA TRP A 389 -2.06 -5.23 -12.32
C TRP A 389 -2.83 -4.01 -12.83
N HIS A 390 -2.17 -2.86 -12.98
CA HIS A 390 -2.76 -1.65 -13.52
C HIS A 390 -3.38 -1.89 -14.90
N ASP A 391 -2.61 -2.45 -15.84
CA ASP A 391 -3.04 -2.69 -17.21
C ASP A 391 -4.24 -3.65 -17.26
N ARG A 392 -4.21 -4.73 -16.45
CA ARG A 392 -5.33 -5.68 -16.36
C ARG A 392 -6.56 -5.08 -15.70
N PHE A 393 -6.37 -4.29 -14.64
CA PHE A 393 -7.45 -3.63 -13.93
C PHE A 393 -8.20 -2.68 -14.87
N LEU A 394 -7.49 -1.82 -15.61
CA LEU A 394 -8.11 -0.91 -16.55
C LEU A 394 -8.81 -1.65 -17.70
N ALA A 395 -8.18 -2.69 -18.25
CA ALA A 395 -8.78 -3.51 -19.31
C ALA A 395 -10.03 -4.28 -18.85
N GLY A 396 -10.11 -4.65 -17.57
CA GLY A 396 -11.20 -5.42 -17.00
C GLY A 396 -12.24 -4.59 -16.23
N TYR A 397 -12.06 -3.27 -16.11
CA TYR A 397 -12.90 -2.43 -15.24
C TYR A 397 -14.38 -2.42 -15.65
N ASP A 398 -14.66 -2.42 -16.95
CA ASP A 398 -16.04 -2.48 -17.46
C ASP A 398 -16.79 -3.74 -17.00
N LYS A 399 -16.07 -4.84 -16.76
CA LYS A 399 -16.65 -6.06 -16.18
C LYS A 399 -17.01 -5.86 -14.71
N ILE A 400 -16.15 -5.19 -13.92
CA ILE A 400 -16.43 -4.87 -12.51
C ILE A 400 -17.71 -4.04 -12.42
N LEU A 401 -17.84 -3.00 -13.24
CA LEU A 401 -19.03 -2.15 -13.33
C LEU A 401 -20.32 -2.95 -13.54
N ALA A 402 -20.26 -3.96 -14.41
CA ALA A 402 -21.42 -4.76 -14.80
C ALA A 402 -21.77 -5.89 -13.82
N THR A 403 -20.78 -6.50 -13.15
CA THR A 403 -20.97 -7.79 -12.45
C THR A 403 -20.69 -7.75 -10.95
N ALA A 404 -19.94 -6.77 -10.45
CA ALA A 404 -19.54 -6.75 -9.05
C ALA A 404 -20.50 -5.90 -8.20
N ALA A 405 -21.00 -6.46 -7.11
CA ALA A 405 -21.71 -5.71 -6.07
C ALA A 405 -20.75 -5.51 -4.88
N PRO A 406 -20.48 -4.26 -4.45
CA PRO A 406 -19.62 -4.02 -3.30
C PRO A 406 -20.27 -4.61 -2.06
N LYS A 407 -19.53 -5.46 -1.33
CA LYS A 407 -20.03 -6.07 -0.09
C LYS A 407 -20.12 -5.06 1.05
N ASN A 408 -19.23 -4.07 1.05
CA ASN A 408 -19.25 -2.96 1.99
C ASN A 408 -19.34 -1.61 1.24
N PRO A 409 -20.50 -1.27 0.66
CA PRO A 409 -20.66 -0.09 -0.19
C PRO A 409 -20.34 1.21 0.57
N GLN A 410 -20.52 1.25 1.90
CA GLN A 410 -20.25 2.42 2.72
C GLN A 410 -18.77 2.85 2.69
N LEU A 411 -17.83 1.90 2.56
CA LEU A 411 -16.40 2.20 2.43
C LEU A 411 -16.07 2.87 1.09
N ILE A 412 -16.85 2.57 0.05
CA ILE A 412 -16.66 3.12 -1.30
C ILE A 412 -17.45 4.43 -1.47
N LEU A 413 -18.62 4.53 -0.84
CA LEU A 413 -19.49 5.71 -0.90
C LEU A 413 -18.91 6.93 -0.17
N GLN A 414 -18.13 6.76 0.91
CA GLN A 414 -17.41 7.87 1.54
C GLN A 414 -16.46 8.59 0.57
N GLU A 415 -15.93 7.88 -0.43
CA GLU A 415 -15.03 8.46 -1.43
C GLU A 415 -15.81 9.25 -2.49
N SER A 416 -17.08 8.89 -2.73
CA SER A 416 -17.95 9.63 -3.65
C SER A 416 -18.32 11.03 -3.13
N GLU A 417 -18.19 11.27 -1.82
CA GLU A 417 -18.36 12.61 -1.22
C GLU A 417 -17.26 13.60 -1.64
N LEU A 418 -16.11 13.11 -2.14
CA LEU A 418 -15.06 13.96 -2.72
C LEU A 418 -15.58 14.78 -3.91
N VAL A 419 -16.61 14.26 -4.61
CA VAL A 419 -17.26 14.91 -5.75
C VAL A 419 -18.37 15.86 -5.29
N SER A 420 -19.10 15.56 -4.20
CA SER A 420 -20.20 16.42 -3.73
C SER A 420 -19.75 17.77 -3.18
N ASP A 421 -18.56 17.85 -2.58
CA ASP A 421 -18.00 19.13 -2.12
C ASP A 421 -17.54 20.05 -3.28
N SER A 422 -17.42 19.50 -4.49
CA SER A 422 -17.05 20.26 -5.71
C SER A 422 -18.27 20.86 -6.44
N LEU A 423 -19.48 20.32 -6.22
CA LEU A 423 -20.69 20.64 -6.99
C LEU A 423 -21.65 21.65 -6.34
N SER A 424 -21.27 22.30 -5.24
CA SER A 424 -22.09 23.38 -4.66
C SER A 424 -22.04 24.72 -5.41
N ALA A 425 -21.35 24.80 -6.55
CA ALA A 425 -21.34 25.97 -7.42
C ALA A 425 -21.41 25.60 -8.92
N HIS A 426 -22.63 25.60 -9.47
CA HIS A 426 -22.96 25.98 -10.86
C HIS A 426 -22.84 24.95 -12.01
N ALA A 427 -22.81 23.64 -11.77
CA ALA A 427 -23.06 22.66 -12.85
C ALA A 427 -24.46 22.03 -12.70
N PRO A 428 -25.29 21.96 -13.76
CA PRO A 428 -26.51 21.16 -13.70
C PRO A 428 -26.11 19.70 -13.45
N ALA A 429 -26.83 19.04 -12.54
CA ALA A 429 -26.65 17.62 -12.28
C ALA A 429 -26.65 16.86 -13.61
N PRO A 430 -25.76 15.87 -13.82
CA PRO A 430 -25.81 15.07 -15.03
C PRO A 430 -27.15 14.33 -15.06
N GLU A 431 -28.09 14.85 -15.87
CA GLU A 431 -29.27 14.13 -16.33
C GLU A 431 -28.76 12.95 -17.16
N ASN A 432 -28.48 11.83 -16.48
CA ASN A 432 -28.44 10.43 -16.96
C ASN A 432 -27.68 9.48 -16.01
N ALA A 433 -27.55 9.79 -14.72
CA ALA A 433 -26.96 8.86 -13.75
C ALA A 433 -27.89 7.68 -13.34
N SER A 434 -29.11 7.57 -13.89
CA SER A 434 -30.11 6.59 -13.45
C SER A 434 -30.60 5.59 -14.52
N ALA A 435 -29.92 5.46 -15.67
CA ALA A 435 -30.43 4.61 -16.76
C ALA A 435 -29.55 3.42 -17.21
N ASN A 436 -28.34 3.24 -16.70
CA ASN A 436 -27.53 2.05 -16.97
C ASN A 436 -27.13 1.42 -15.63
N GLY A 437 -27.15 0.08 -15.55
CA GLY A 437 -26.95 -0.72 -14.33
C GLY A 437 -25.58 -0.56 -13.67
N ASN A 438 -25.30 0.62 -13.13
CA ASN A 438 -24.09 0.94 -12.39
C ASN A 438 -24.23 0.42 -10.96
N SER A 439 -23.36 -0.52 -10.59
CA SER A 439 -23.17 -0.92 -9.22
C SER A 439 -22.83 0.33 -8.36
N PRO A 440 -23.57 0.62 -7.27
CA PRO A 440 -23.50 1.88 -6.54
C PRO A 440 -22.16 2.16 -5.81
N GLY A 441 -21.12 1.34 -6.00
CA GLY A 441 -19.77 1.57 -5.44
C GLY A 441 -18.67 1.77 -6.48
N TYR A 442 -18.59 0.95 -7.52
CA TYR A 442 -17.46 0.98 -8.46
C TYR A 442 -17.63 2.06 -9.53
N ASN A 443 -17.59 3.34 -9.14
CA ASN A 443 -17.71 4.48 -10.06
C ASN A 443 -16.33 5.01 -10.53
N GLU A 444 -16.33 6.06 -11.35
CA GLU A 444 -15.09 6.65 -11.88
C GLU A 444 -14.11 7.11 -10.78
N VAL A 445 -14.59 7.55 -9.61
CA VAL A 445 -13.74 7.91 -8.47
C VAL A 445 -12.99 6.68 -7.95
N PHE A 446 -13.69 5.54 -7.81
CA PHE A 446 -13.06 4.27 -7.45
C PHE A 446 -12.02 3.84 -8.50
N ARG A 447 -12.35 3.93 -9.79
CA ARG A 447 -11.42 3.62 -10.87
C ARG A 447 -10.14 4.45 -10.76
N ARG A 448 -10.28 5.77 -10.63
CA ARG A 448 -9.15 6.72 -10.54
C ARG A 448 -8.35 6.55 -9.26
N LYS A 449 -8.98 6.15 -8.15
CA LYS A 449 -8.28 5.76 -6.91
C LYS A 449 -7.34 4.58 -7.15
N TRP A 450 -7.84 3.53 -7.79
CA TRP A 450 -7.06 2.31 -8.07
C TRP A 450 -5.97 2.55 -9.10
N GLU A 451 -6.26 3.32 -10.15
CA GLU A 451 -5.26 3.78 -11.12
C GLU A 451 -4.13 4.55 -10.42
N TYR A 452 -4.48 5.52 -9.56
CA TYR A 452 -3.52 6.28 -8.77
C TYR A 452 -2.74 5.37 -7.82
N TYR A 453 -3.39 4.43 -7.14
CA TYR A 453 -2.73 3.47 -6.26
C TYR A 453 -1.63 2.69 -6.98
N PHE A 454 -1.96 2.06 -8.12
CA PHE A 454 -0.96 1.28 -8.85
C PHE A 454 0.20 2.14 -9.34
N ALA A 455 -0.09 3.30 -9.93
CA ALA A 455 0.94 4.18 -10.46
C ALA A 455 1.81 4.82 -9.35
N TYR A 456 1.20 5.20 -8.22
CA TYR A 456 1.88 5.72 -7.04
C TYR A 456 2.88 4.71 -6.49
N CYS A 457 2.44 3.46 -6.31
CA CYS A 457 3.32 2.40 -5.86
C CYS A 457 4.38 2.06 -6.92
N GLU A 458 4.03 1.97 -8.21
CA GLU A 458 4.99 1.68 -9.27
C GLU A 458 6.12 2.71 -9.29
N GLY A 459 5.80 4.00 -9.25
CA GLY A 459 6.79 5.08 -9.20
C GLY A 459 7.69 4.98 -7.95
N ALA A 460 7.12 4.62 -6.80
CA ALA A 460 7.89 4.46 -5.56
C ALA A 460 8.90 3.29 -5.63
N TYR A 461 8.50 2.16 -6.21
CA TYR A 461 9.41 1.02 -6.43
C TYR A 461 10.43 1.29 -7.54
N ALA A 462 10.02 1.91 -8.65
CA ALA A 462 10.90 2.25 -9.77
C ALA A 462 12.02 3.22 -9.36
N THR A 463 11.75 4.09 -8.39
CA THR A 463 12.72 5.01 -7.79
C THR A 463 13.47 4.44 -6.58
N ARG A 464 13.19 3.18 -6.20
CA ARG A 464 13.79 2.48 -5.05
C ARG A 464 13.59 3.20 -3.70
N THR A 465 12.56 4.04 -3.58
CA THR A 465 12.14 4.61 -2.27
C THR A 465 11.40 3.58 -1.41
N VAL A 466 10.81 2.60 -2.07
CA VAL A 466 10.24 1.38 -1.50
C VAL A 466 10.93 0.16 -2.12
N GLY A 467 11.15 -0.86 -1.31
CA GLY A 467 11.76 -2.15 -1.65
C GLY A 467 10.84 -3.31 -1.33
N CYS A 468 11.22 -4.50 -1.78
CA CYS A 468 10.54 -5.76 -1.49
C CYS A 468 11.62 -6.77 -1.14
N ILE A 469 11.84 -6.97 0.15
CA ILE A 469 12.93 -7.79 0.66
C ILE A 469 12.43 -9.21 0.93
N SER A 470 13.19 -10.22 0.52
CA SER A 470 13.03 -11.61 0.95
C SER A 470 14.21 -11.99 1.83
N MET A 471 13.94 -12.27 3.10
CA MET A 471 14.92 -12.58 4.14
C MET A 471 14.77 -14.03 4.57
N VAL A 472 15.88 -14.70 4.83
CA VAL A 472 15.92 -16.04 5.43
C VAL A 472 16.56 -15.94 6.80
N PHE A 473 15.88 -16.46 7.81
CA PHE A 473 16.37 -16.55 9.17
C PHE A 473 16.43 -17.99 9.65
N THR A 474 17.45 -18.32 10.42
CA THR A 474 17.66 -19.61 11.08
C THR A 474 18.08 -19.39 12.53
N ARG A 475 18.31 -20.46 13.28
CA ARG A 475 19.02 -20.39 14.56
C ARG A 475 20.49 -20.76 14.36
N ALA A 476 21.34 -20.29 15.27
CA ALA A 476 22.71 -20.81 15.36
C ALA A 476 22.69 -22.35 15.47
N TYR A 477 23.67 -23.01 14.85
CA TYR A 477 23.79 -24.46 14.78
C TYR A 477 22.64 -25.16 14.03
N ASN A 478 22.00 -24.48 13.08
CA ASN A 478 20.99 -25.12 12.25
C ASN A 478 21.60 -26.33 11.51
N GLU A 479 21.07 -27.53 11.77
CA GLU A 479 21.66 -28.80 11.31
C GLU A 479 21.71 -28.88 9.78
N ASP A 480 20.67 -28.39 9.10
CA ASP A 480 20.59 -28.39 7.62
C ASP A 480 21.68 -27.52 7.00
N PHE A 481 22.01 -26.38 7.61
CA PHE A 481 23.07 -25.48 7.12
C PHE A 481 24.47 -25.94 7.52
N VAL A 482 24.63 -26.50 8.73
CA VAL A 482 25.92 -27.07 9.18
C VAL A 482 26.34 -28.24 8.27
N ALA A 483 25.42 -29.14 7.93
CA ALA A 483 25.68 -30.28 7.07
C ALA A 483 26.10 -29.89 5.63
N GLN A 484 25.73 -28.70 5.16
CA GLN A 484 26.15 -28.20 3.83
C GLN A 484 27.63 -27.80 3.79
N VAL A 485 28.19 -27.36 4.91
CA VAL A 485 29.60 -26.96 5.02
C VAL A 485 30.48 -28.11 5.47
N LEU A 486 29.96 -28.95 6.37
CA LEU A 486 30.64 -30.12 6.93
C LEU A 486 29.84 -31.38 6.55
N PRO A 487 29.93 -31.85 5.28
CA PRO A 487 29.28 -33.08 4.89
C PRO A 487 29.84 -34.25 5.72
N ALA A 488 28.92 -35.14 6.13
CA ALA A 488 29.17 -36.26 7.05
C ALA A 488 30.24 -37.25 6.56
#